data_AF-A0A2U3IDA5-F1
#
_entry.id   AF-A0A2U3IDA5-F1
#
_cell.length_a   1.000
_cell.length_b   1.000
_cell.length_c   1.000
_cell.angle_alpha   90.00
_cell.angle_beta   90.00
_cell.angle_gamma   90.00
#
_symmetry.space_group_name_H-M   'P 1'
#
loop_
_entity.id
_entity.type
_entity.pdbx_description
1 polymer ?
#
loop_
_entity_poly.entity_id
_entity_poly.type
_entity_poly.pdbx_seq_one_letter_code
_entity_poly.pdbx_strand_id
1 'polypeptide(L)' 'MKKNDVSMIVHEIALATNNSEQLVADLYTAVAMDMKRDARIMDFVPLLAARRVREDLKARPTAK' A
#
# COMPACT_ATOMS: atom_id res chain seq x y z
N MET A 1 8.43 13.07 -0.74
CA MET A 1 8.18 11.95 0.20
C MET A 1 9.50 11.30 0.57
N LYS A 2 9.86 11.26 1.85
CA LYS A 2 11.11 10.63 2.28
C LYS A 2 10.92 9.11 2.21
N LYS A 3 11.93 8.35 1.81
CA LYS A 3 11.85 6.87 1.74
C LYS A 3 11.35 6.24 3.06
N ASN A 4 11.59 6.90 4.19
CA ASN A 4 11.12 6.49 5.51
C ASN A 4 9.59 6.49 5.65
N ASP A 5 8.87 7.37 4.95
CA ASP A 5 7.40 7.50 5.07
C ASP A 5 6.70 6.26 4.50
N VAL A 6 7.19 5.75 3.36
CA VAL A 6 6.61 4.56 2.70
C VAL A 6 6.85 3.29 3.50
N SER A 7 8.05 3.14 4.07
CA SER A 7 8.38 1.98 4.90
C SER A 7 7.51 1.91 6.14
N MET A 8 7.22 3.06 6.76
CA MET A 8 6.29 3.12 7.90
C MET A 8 4.86 2.77 7.49
N ILE A 9 4.37 3.30 6.36
CA ILE A 9 3.04 2.97 5.82
C ILE A 9 2.89 1.46 5.58
N VAL A 10 3.88 0.83 4.96
CA VAL A 10 3.89 -0.62 4.68
C VAL A 10 3.87 -1.42 5.98
N HIS A 11 4.71 -1.06 6.95
CA HIS A 11 4.77 -1.72 8.26
C HIS A 11 3.42 -1.63 9.00
N GLU A 12 2.83 -0.44 9.06
CA GLU A 12 1.51 -0.24 9.70
C GLU A 12 0.40 -1.06 9.03
N ILE A 13 0.40 -1.16 7.69
CA ILE A 13 -0.58 -1.96 6.96
C ILE A 13 -0.39 -3.45 7.23
N ALA A 14 0.86 -3.93 7.25
CA ALA A 14 1.17 -5.32 7.55
C ALA A 14 0.67 -5.72 8.94
N LEU A 15 0.95 -4.90 9.95
CA LEU A 15 0.44 -5.09 11.32
C LEU A 15 -1.10 -5.07 11.38
N ALA A 16 -1.74 -4.08 10.74
CA ALA A 16 -3.19 -3.92 10.79
C ALA A 16 -3.98 -5.01 10.05
N THR A 17 -3.34 -5.70 9.09
CA THR A 17 -3.98 -6.72 8.26
C THR A 17 -3.48 -8.13 8.54
N ASN A 18 -2.52 -8.30 9.46
CA ASN A 18 -1.87 -9.58 9.77
C ASN A 18 -1.27 -10.27 8.52
N ASN A 19 -0.66 -9.49 7.64
CA ASN A 19 0.04 -9.96 6.44
C ASN A 19 1.55 -9.70 6.57
N SER A 20 2.36 -10.38 5.75
CA SER A 20 3.81 -10.13 5.72
C SER A 20 4.13 -8.75 5.12
N GLU A 21 5.14 -8.07 5.67
CA GLU A 21 5.59 -6.76 5.15
C GLU A 21 6.01 -6.84 3.68
N GLN A 22 6.64 -7.95 3.28
CA GLN A 22 7.03 -8.17 1.89
C GLN A 22 5.81 -8.17 0.95
N LEU A 23 4.75 -8.91 1.30
CA LEU A 23 3.51 -8.93 0.50
C LEU A 23 2.88 -7.54 0.39
N VAL A 24 2.85 -6.81 1.50
CA VAL A 24 2.30 -5.44 1.55
C VAL A 24 3.15 -4.47 0.73
N ALA A 25 4.48 -4.59 0.78
CA ALA A 25 5.41 -3.76 0.00
C ALA A 25 5.22 -3.97 -1.50
N ASP A 26 5.07 -5.23 -1.92
CA ASP A 26 4.86 -5.58 -3.34
C ASP A 26 3.51 -5.04 -3.84
N LEU A 27 2.44 -5.23 -3.07
CA LEU A 27 1.11 -4.68 -3.39
C LEU A 27 1.13 -3.15 -3.44
N TYR A 28 1.74 -2.51 -2.44
CA TYR A 28 1.85 -1.06 -2.38
C TYR A 28 2.61 -0.50 -3.58
N THR A 29 3.73 -1.13 -3.95
CA THR A 29 4.54 -0.70 -5.10
C THR A 29 3.74 -0.83 -6.40
N ALA A 30 3.04 -1.94 -6.60
CA ALA A 30 2.21 -2.16 -7.77
C ALA A 30 1.10 -1.09 -7.89
N VAL A 31 0.34 -0.87 -6.81
CA VAL A 31 -0.75 0.11 -6.78
C VAL A 31 -0.22 1.54 -6.96
N ALA A 32 0.88 1.89 -6.29
CA ALA A 32 1.46 3.22 -6.40
C ALA A 32 2.02 3.49 -7.82
N MET A 33 2.60 2.49 -8.48
CA MET A 33 3.06 2.63 -9.87
C MET A 33 1.89 2.81 -10.84
N ASP A 34 0.81 2.06 -10.67
CA ASP A 34 -0.40 2.19 -11.47
C ASP A 34 -1.01 3.59 -11.31
N MET A 35 -1.21 4.04 -10.07
CA MET A 35 -1.73 5.38 -9.78
C MET A 35 -0.84 6.51 -10.33
N LYS A 36 0.49 6.33 -10.31
CA LYS A 36 1.43 7.32 -10.89
C LYS A 36 1.29 7.49 -12.39
N ARG A 37 0.81 6.47 -13.11
CA ARG A 37 0.66 6.53 -14.56
C ARG A 37 -0.37 7.58 -14.98
N ASP A 38 -1.47 7.66 -14.24
CA ASP A 38 -2.62 8.51 -14.57
C ASP A 38 -2.74 9.76 -13.67
N ALA A 39 -1.96 9.84 -12.59
CA ALA A 39 -2.02 10.95 -11.65
C ALA A 39 -1.49 12.25 -12.25
N ARG A 40 -2.29 13.32 -12.13
CA ARG A 40 -1.84 14.70 -12.38
C ARG A 40 -1.15 15.33 -11.16
N ILE A 41 -1.43 14.83 -9.96
CA ILE A 41 -0.88 15.31 -8.69
C ILE A 41 -0.28 14.13 -7.93
N MET A 42 1.03 14.17 -7.67
CA MET A 42 1.77 13.04 -7.09
C MET A 42 1.73 12.99 -5.56
N ASP A 43 1.39 14.11 -4.90
CA ASP A 43 1.45 14.23 -3.44
C ASP A 43 0.47 13.30 -2.71
N PHE A 44 -0.65 12.97 -3.36
CA PHE A 44 -1.68 12.13 -2.76
C PHE A 44 -1.57 10.65 -3.13
N VAL A 45 -0.77 10.30 -4.14
CA VAL A 45 -0.55 8.90 -4.56
C VAL A 45 -0.21 8.00 -3.38
N PRO A 46 0.68 8.38 -2.45
CA PRO A 46 1.08 7.49 -1.36
C PRO A 46 -0.06 7.16 -0.41
N LEU A 47 -0.93 8.13 -0.13
CA LEU A 47 -2.10 7.98 0.74
C LEU A 47 -3.19 7.14 0.07
N LEU A 48 -3.42 7.39 -1.22
CA LEU A 48 -4.41 6.64 -2.01
C LEU A 48 -3.98 5.18 -2.22
N ALA A 49 -2.69 4.96 -2.49
CA ALA A 49 -2.12 3.61 -2.59
C ALA A 49 -2.25 2.86 -1.25
N ALA A 50 -1.90 3.51 -0.14
CA ALA A 50 -2.05 2.93 1.20
C ALA A 50 -3.50 2.50 1.48
N ARG A 51 -4.46 3.38 1.17
CA ARG A 51 -5.89 3.08 1.32
C ARG A 51 -6.31 1.88 0.49
N ARG A 52 -5.94 1.86 -0.80
CA ARG A 52 -6.32 0.78 -1.71
C ARG A 52 -5.76 -0.57 -1.27
N VAL A 53 -4.49 -0.63 -0.86
CA VAL A 53 -3.87 -1.86 -0.36
C VAL A 53 -4.60 -2.38 0.89
N ARG A 54 -5.00 -1.50 1.82
CA ARG A 54 -5.78 -1.90 3.00
C ARG A 54 -7.13 -2.51 2.61
N GLU A 55 -7.82 -1.91 1.64
CA GLU A 55 -9.10 -2.41 1.15
C GLU A 55 -8.94 -3.76 0.44
N ASP A 56 -7.93 -3.90 -0.42
CA ASP A 56 -7.64 -5.15 -1.15
C ASP A 56 -7.28 -6.30 -0.20
N LEU A 57 -6.50 -6.04 0.85
CA LEU A 57 -6.15 -7.04 1.86
C LEU A 57 -7.33 -7.42 2.76
N LYS A 58 -8.24 -6.49 3.04
CA LYS A 58 -9.49 -6.79 3.79
C LYS A 58 -10.48 -7.59 2.95
N ALA A 59 -10.55 -7.33 1.65
CA ALA A 59 -11.45 -8.03 0.73
C ALA A 59 -10.97 -9.44 0.38
N ARG A 60 -9.66 -9.72 0.49
CA ARG A 60 -9.13 -11.07 0.37
C ARG A 60 -9.57 -11.88 1.59
N PRO A 61 -10.38 -12.94 1.44
CA PRO A 61 -10.58 -13.88 2.53
C PRO A 61 -9.20 -14.45 2.86
N THR A 62 -8.75 -14.26 4.09
CA THR A 62 -7.54 -14.90 4.60
C THR A 62 -7.72 -16.41 4.42
N ALA A 63 -7.04 -16.97 3.42
CA ALA A 63 -6.88 -18.41 3.30
C ALA A 63 -6.08 -18.83 4.53
N LYS A 64 -6.81 -19.33 5.53
CA LYS A 64 -6.28 -19.80 6.81
C LYS A 64 -5.69 -21.19 6.63
#